data_AF-A0A3D2E047-F1
#
_entry.id   AF-A0A3D2E047-F1
#
_cell.length_a   1.000
_cell.length_b   1.000
_cell.length_c   1.000
_cell.angle_alpha   90.00
_cell.angle_beta   90.00
_cell.angle_gamma   90.00
#
_symmetry.space_group_name_H-M   'P 1'
#
loop_
_entity.id
_entity.type
_entity.pdbx_description
1 polymer ?
#
loop_
_entity_poly.entity_id
_entity_poly.type
_entity_poly.pdbx_seq_one_letter_code
_entity_poly.pdbx_strand_id
1 'polypeptide(L)'
;MDFKKPLTENMKQKARAVVDYLKANERFVEKEELRAVIGCSNERTVREVIAYVALYYPIIANSKHSGYKLARRMSDLEDVRQTWAEQSSRQIELERRMQPLIRFCEKAEKKREVGNGRL
;
A
#
# COMPACT_ATOMS: atom_id res chain seq x y z
N MET A 1 -17.00 -8.90 -2.67
CA MET A 1 -16.32 -10.00 -1.94
C MET A 1 -14.90 -9.55 -1.63
N ASP A 2 -14.60 -9.22 -0.38
CA ASP A 2 -13.23 -8.95 0.06
C ASP A 2 -12.47 -10.27 0.15
N PHE A 3 -11.82 -10.66 -0.95
CA PHE A 3 -10.87 -11.77 -0.93
C PHE A 3 -9.58 -11.31 -0.25
N LYS A 4 -9.64 -11.06 1.06
CA LYS A 4 -8.44 -10.94 1.88
C LYS A 4 -7.87 -12.34 2.01
N LYS A 5 -6.81 -12.65 1.24
CA LYS A 5 -6.00 -13.85 1.49
C LYS A 5 -5.75 -13.93 3.00
N PRO A 6 -6.05 -15.06 3.66
CA PRO A 6 -5.82 -15.18 5.09
C PRO A 6 -4.35 -14.88 5.37
N LEU A 7 -4.09 -13.94 6.27
CA LEU A 7 -2.73 -13.55 6.61
C LEU A 7 -2.02 -14.77 7.21
N THR A 8 -0.92 -15.17 6.59
CA THR A 8 -0.10 -16.25 7.13
C THR A 8 0.55 -15.79 8.43
N GLU A 9 0.75 -16.71 9.38
CA GLU A 9 1.48 -16.40 10.62
C GLU A 9 2.89 -15.85 10.34
N ASN A 10 3.51 -16.32 9.26
CA ASN A 10 4.78 -15.79 8.77
C ASN A 10 4.70 -14.29 8.42
N MET A 11 3.63 -13.84 7.76
CA MET A 11 3.43 -12.41 7.44
C MET A 11 3.29 -11.57 8.71
N LYS A 12 2.55 -12.07 9.71
CA LYS A 12 2.39 -11.38 11.01
C LYS A 12 3.73 -11.26 11.75
N GLN A 13 4.53 -12.33 11.77
CA GLN A 13 5.87 -12.32 12.38
C GLN A 13 6.79 -11.30 11.71
N LYS A 14 6.81 -11.28 10.37
CA LYS A 14 7.60 -10.30 9.60
C LYS A 14 7.14 -8.86 9.84
N ALA A 15 5.83 -8.62 9.88
CA ALA A 15 5.27 -7.32 10.20
C ALA A 15 5.67 -6.85 11.60
N ARG A 16 5.63 -7.75 12.59
CA ARG A 16 6.09 -7.45 13.96
C ARG A 16 7.58 -7.09 13.98
N ALA A 17 8.43 -7.88 13.31
CA ALA A 17 9.86 -7.59 13.22
C ALA A 17 10.15 -6.23 12.56
N VAL A 18 9.43 -5.89 11.49
CA VAL A 18 9.53 -4.57 10.84
C VAL A 18 9.12 -3.45 11.78
N VAL A 19 7.98 -3.59 12.47
CA VAL A 19 7.51 -2.57 13.42
C VAL A 19 8.51 -2.37 14.55
N ASP A 20 9.03 -3.45 15.12
CA ASP A 20 10.01 -3.37 16.21
C ASP A 20 11.31 -2.71 15.75
N TYR A 21 11.79 -3.03 14.53
CA TYR A 21 12.95 -2.37 13.94
C TYR A 21 12.70 -0.87 13.67
N LEU A 22 11.54 -0.50 13.11
CA LEU A 22 11.18 0.89 12.88
C LEU A 22 10.98 1.66 14.20
N LYS A 23 10.53 1.01 15.28
CA LYS A 23 10.49 1.63 16.62
C LYS A 23 11.89 1.83 17.21
N ALA A 24 12.85 0.98 16.87
CA ALA A 24 14.23 1.16 17.32
C ALA A 24 14.96 2.27 16.56
N ASN A 25 14.45 2.71 15.40
CA ASN A 25 15.12 3.67 14.51
C ASN A 25 14.27 4.93 14.30
N GLU A 26 14.79 6.09 14.68
CA GLU A 26 14.08 7.38 14.50
C GLU A 26 14.29 8.04 13.13
N ARG A 27 15.17 7.46 12.32
CA ARG A 27 15.46 7.87 10.94
C ARG A 27 14.61 7.08 9.93
N PHE A 28 14.68 7.50 8.67
CA PHE A 28 14.24 6.67 7.57
C PHE A 28 15.14 5.43 7.45
N VAL A 29 14.51 4.27 7.25
CA VAL A 29 15.14 2.97 7.12
C VAL A 29 14.99 2.50 5.67
N GLU A 30 16.09 2.11 5.06
CA GLU A 30 16.10 1.67 3.67
C GLU A 30 15.49 0.27 3.50
N LYS A 31 14.98 -0.01 2.30
CA LYS A 31 14.36 -1.30 1.98
C LYS A 31 15.33 -2.47 2.15
N GLU A 32 16.62 -2.26 1.89
CA GLU A 32 17.68 -3.25 2.05
C GLU A 32 17.86 -3.66 3.51
N GLU A 33 17.70 -2.72 4.45
CA GLU A 33 17.77 -3.01 5.88
C GLU A 33 16.55 -3.83 6.31
N LEU A 34 15.35 -3.42 5.92
CA LEU A 34 14.13 -4.15 6.22
C LEU A 34 14.13 -5.56 5.63
N ARG A 35 14.76 -5.72 4.47
CA ARG A 35 14.97 -7.03 3.83
C ARG A 35 15.78 -7.96 4.74
N ALA A 36 16.86 -7.45 5.34
CA ALA A 36 17.67 -8.20 6.29
C ALA A 36 16.89 -8.54 7.57
N VAL A 37 16.09 -7.59 8.10
CA VAL A 37 15.25 -7.77 9.29
C VAL A 37 14.28 -8.93 9.14
N ILE A 38 13.63 -9.07 7.98
CA ILE A 38 12.63 -10.13 7.75
C ILE A 38 13.18 -11.39 7.07
N GLY A 39 14.50 -11.45 6.87
CA GLY A 39 15.20 -12.61 6.30
C GLY A 39 14.68 -13.02 4.92
N CYS A 40 14.36 -12.06 4.04
CA CYS A 40 13.89 -12.36 2.69
C CYS A 40 14.89 -11.89 1.63
N SER A 41 14.95 -12.55 0.47
CA SER A 41 15.76 -12.08 -0.67
C SER A 41 14.95 -11.18 -1.62
N ASN A 42 13.62 -11.27 -1.56
CA ASN A 42 12.70 -10.64 -2.50
C ASN A 42 12.21 -9.27 -2.01
N GLU A 43 12.53 -8.22 -2.76
CA GLU A 43 12.07 -6.85 -2.48
C GLU A 43 10.53 -6.74 -2.45
N ARG A 44 9.83 -7.51 -3.28
CA ARG A 44 8.36 -7.50 -3.31
C ARG A 44 7.76 -7.89 -1.96
N THR A 45 8.37 -8.85 -1.27
CA THR A 45 7.92 -9.27 0.07
C THR A 45 8.07 -8.15 1.10
N VAL A 46 9.15 -7.36 1.03
CA VAL A 46 9.32 -6.18 1.92
C VAL A 46 8.20 -5.18 1.69
N ARG A 47 7.88 -4.88 0.43
CA ARG A 47 6.80 -3.94 0.08
C ARG A 47 5.43 -4.44 0.54
N GLU A 48 5.15 -5.73 0.41
CA GLU A 48 3.90 -6.34 0.89
C GLU A 48 3.78 -6.28 2.43
N VAL A 49 4.88 -6.56 3.15
CA VAL A 49 4.92 -6.44 4.62
C VAL A 49 4.71 -5.00 5.05
N ILE A 50 5.40 -4.04 4.45
CA ILE A 50 5.23 -2.61 4.78
C ILE A 50 3.83 -2.13 4.47
N ALA A 51 3.27 -2.49 3.30
CA ALA A 51 1.90 -2.13 2.95
C ALA A 51 0.90 -2.66 3.99
N TYR A 52 1.12 -3.87 4.51
CA TYR A 52 0.34 -4.42 5.61
C TYR A 52 0.53 -3.65 6.93
N VAL A 53 1.78 -3.34 7.31
CA VAL A 53 2.08 -2.54 8.52
C VAL A 53 1.41 -1.16 8.45
N ALA A 54 1.43 -0.51 7.29
CA ALA A 54 0.84 0.81 7.06
C ALA A 54 -0.69 0.84 7.22
N LEU A 55 -1.37 -0.30 7.25
CA LEU A 55 -2.81 -0.37 7.58
C LEU A 55 -3.09 -0.05 9.05
N TYR A 56 -2.09 -0.18 9.93
CA TYR A 56 -2.26 -0.09 11.38
C TYR A 56 -1.34 0.94 12.04
N TYR A 57 -0.26 1.31 11.37
CA TYR A 57 0.76 2.22 11.90
C TYR A 57 0.99 3.40 10.95
N PRO A 58 1.31 4.60 11.48
CA PRO A 58 1.59 5.79 10.68
C PRO A 58 2.97 5.68 10.03
N ILE A 59 3.05 4.92 8.94
CA ILE A 59 4.28 4.77 8.14
C ILE A 59 4.39 5.94 7.17
N ILE A 60 5.48 6.68 7.29
CA ILE A 60 5.89 7.69 6.33
C ILE A 60 6.64 7.00 5.20
N ALA A 61 6.09 7.12 4.00
CA ALA A 61 6.70 6.74 2.73
C ALA A 61 6.17 7.74 1.70
N ASN A 62 7.02 8.68 1.29
CA ASN A 62 6.66 9.75 0.35
C ASN A 62 7.79 10.01 -0.64
N SER A 63 7.54 10.87 -1.62
CA SER A 63 8.52 11.19 -2.67
C SER A 63 9.75 12.00 -2.19
N LYS A 64 9.69 12.63 -1.00
CA LYS A 64 10.75 13.50 -0.46
C LYS A 64 11.90 12.70 0.16
N HIS A 65 11.61 11.52 0.69
CA HIS A 65 12.59 10.70 1.42
C HIS A 65 12.71 9.30 0.83
N SER A 66 13.92 8.75 0.86
CA SER A 66 14.10 7.31 0.61
C SER A 66 13.77 6.50 1.85
N GLY A 67 13.31 5.27 1.65
CA GLY A 67 12.99 4.34 2.74
C GLY A 67 11.66 4.58 3.45
N TYR A 68 11.58 4.11 4.68
CA TYR A 68 10.37 4.07 5.49
C TYR A 68 10.65 4.54 6.92
N LYS A 69 9.73 5.29 7.51
CA LYS A 69 9.82 5.71 8.91
C LYS A 69 8.49 5.51 9.62
N LEU A 70 8.53 5.07 10.88
CA LEU A 70 7.35 5.10 11.74
C LEU A 70 7.25 6.47 12.41
N ALA A 71 6.19 7.23 12.14
CA ALA A 71 5.96 8.52 12.77
C ALA A 71 5.66 8.32 14.27
N ARG A 72 6.43 9.00 15.13
CA ARG A 72 6.28 8.91 16.60
C ARG A 72 6.47 10.23 17.33
N ARG A 73 6.99 11.25 16.66
CA ARG A 73 7.32 12.57 17.26
C ARG A 73 6.59 13.68 16.50
N MET A 74 6.44 14.84 17.14
CA MET A 74 5.85 16.00 16.46
C MET A 74 6.68 16.56 15.32
N SER A 75 7.99 16.33 15.34
CA SER A 75 8.88 16.63 14.21
C SER A 75 8.48 15.88 12.93
N ASP A 76 7.72 14.78 13.04
CA ASP A 76 7.35 13.96 11.89
C ASP A 76 6.08 14.49 11.18
N LEU A 77 5.40 15.50 11.74
CA LEU A 77 4.08 15.95 11.30
C LEU A 77 4.06 16.46 9.85
N GLU A 78 5.10 17.16 9.42
CA GLU A 78 5.20 17.66 8.04
C GLU A 78 5.26 16.50 7.05
N ASP A 79 6.10 15.51 7.31
CA ASP A 79 6.26 14.34 6.44
C ASP A 79 5.00 13.46 6.43
N VAL A 80 4.28 13.35 7.56
CA VAL A 80 2.97 12.69 7.63
C VAL A 80 1.94 13.41 6.75
N ARG A 81 1.87 14.75 6.81
CA ARG A 81 0.98 15.54 5.97
C ARG A 81 1.30 15.37 4.49
N GLN A 82 2.58 15.35 4.14
CA GLN A 82 3.03 15.08 2.77
C GLN A 82 2.60 13.69 2.31
N THR A 83 2.87 12.63 3.10
CA THR A 83 2.44 11.27 2.77
C THR A 83 0.91 11.21 2.60
N TRP A 84 0.14 11.87 3.46
CA TRP A 84 -1.32 11.90 3.33
C TRP A 84 -1.78 12.62 2.05
N ALA A 85 -1.18 13.75 1.70
CA ALA A 85 -1.50 14.48 0.47
C ALA A 85 -1.22 13.64 -0.78
N GLU A 86 -0.08 12.95 -0.83
CA GLU A 86 0.28 12.06 -1.94
C GLU A 86 -0.70 10.89 -2.08
N GLN A 87 -1.08 10.24 -0.98
CA GLN A 87 -2.06 9.15 -0.98
C GLN A 87 -3.44 9.63 -1.44
N SER A 88 -3.88 10.80 -0.97
CA SER A 88 -5.16 11.39 -1.36
C SER A 88 -5.19 11.73 -2.86
N SER A 89 -4.11 12.31 -3.38
CA SER A 89 -3.96 12.59 -4.81
C SER A 89 -3.99 11.30 -5.63
N ARG A 90 -3.28 10.26 -5.17
CA ARG A 90 -3.26 8.94 -5.82
C ARG A 90 -4.62 8.29 -5.85
N GLN A 91 -5.41 8.40 -4.78
CA GLN A 91 -6.79 7.90 -4.74
C GLN A 91 -7.65 8.56 -5.82
N ILE A 92 -7.61 9.89 -5.93
CA ILE A 92 -8.35 10.65 -6.94
C ILE A 92 -7.94 10.21 -8.36
N GLU A 93 -6.64 10.01 -8.61
CA GLU A 93 -6.16 9.52 -9.90
C GLU A 93 -6.71 8.12 -10.22
N LEU A 94 -6.68 7.21 -9.23
CA LEU A 94 -7.21 5.85 -9.38
C LEU A 94 -8.70 5.86 -9.70
N GLU A 95 -9.50 6.66 -9.00
CA GLU A 95 -10.93 6.84 -9.27
C GLU A 95 -11.18 7.36 -10.70
N ARG A 96 -10.42 8.36 -11.15
CA ARG A 96 -10.50 8.88 -12.52
C ARG A 96 -10.13 7.82 -13.57
N ARG A 97 -9.12 6.99 -13.29
CA ARG A 97 -8.67 5.91 -14.18
C ARG A 97 -9.64 4.72 -14.21
N MET A 98 -10.45 4.54 -13.16
CA MET A 98 -11.52 3.53 -13.16
C MET A 98 -12.67 3.90 -14.10
N GLN A 99 -12.97 5.19 -14.28
CA GLN A 99 -14.09 5.65 -15.11
C GLN A 99 -14.10 5.10 -16.56
N PRO A 100 -12.99 5.14 -17.33
CA PRO A 100 -12.99 4.54 -18.67
C PRO A 100 -13.15 3.01 -18.65
N LEU A 101 -12.70 2.32 -17.60
CA LEU A 101 -12.86 0.86 -17.47
C LEU A 101 -14.33 0.49 -17.23
N ILE A 102 -14.99 1.22 -16.32
CA ILE A 102 -16.43 1.07 -16.06
C ILE A 102 -17.23 1.28 -17.35
N ARG A 103 -16.98 2.38 -18.07
CA ARG A 103 -17.64 2.65 -19.35
C ARG A 103 -17.42 1.56 -20.40
N PHE A 104 -16.25 0.94 -20.41
CA PHE A 104 -15.97 -0.19 -21.31
C PHE A 104 -16.83 -1.41 -20.94
N CYS A 105 -16.90 -1.76 -19.65
CA CYS A 105 -17.74 -2.86 -19.15
C CYS A 105 -19.22 -2.63 -19.47
N GLU A 106 -19.76 -1.45 -19.15
CA GLU A 106 -21.16 -1.09 -19.43
C GLU A 106 -21.49 -1.18 -20.93
N LYS A 107 -20.58 -0.73 -21.80
CA LYS A 107 -20.76 -0.82 -23.26
C LYS A 107 -20.75 -2.29 -23.72
N ALA A 108 -19.93 -3.14 -23.13
CA ALA A 108 -19.87 -4.56 -23.47
C ALA A 108 -21.14 -5.31 -23.00
N GLU A 109 -21.65 -4.99 -21.82
CA GLU A 109 -22.88 -5.57 -21.27
C GLU A 109 -24.09 -5.21 -22.12
N LYS A 110 -24.28 -3.93 -22.46
CA LYS A 110 -25.36 -3.48 -23.35
C LYS A 110 -25.35 -4.19 -24.71
N LYS A 111 -24.17 -4.41 -25.29
CA LYS A 111 -24.04 -5.15 -26.56
C LYS A 111 -24.42 -6.63 -26.41
N ARG A 112 -24.13 -7.26 -25.27
CA ARG A 112 -24.52 -8.65 -24.99
C ARG A 112 -26.02 -8.78 -24.79
N GLU A 113 -26.67 -7.84 -24.10
CA GLU A 113 -28.12 -7.81 -23.92
C GLU A 113 -28.86 -7.66 -25.26
N VAL A 114 -28.40 -6.74 -26.12
CA VAL A 114 -28.96 -6.57 -27.48
C VAL A 114 -28.68 -7.79 -28.37
N GLY A 115 -27.52 -8.45 -28.22
CA GLY A 115 -27.17 -9.65 -28.98
C GLY A 115 -27.89 -10.93 -28.51
N ASN A 116 -28.26 -11.01 -27.23
CA ASN A 116 -29.00 -12.13 -26.64
C ASN A 116 -30.53 -11.91 -26.71
N GLY A 117 -30.98 -10.67 -26.86
CA GLY A 117 -32.34 -10.33 -27.26
C GLY A 117 -32.53 -10.55 -28.77
N ARG A 118 -32.63 -11.80 -29.20
CA ARG A 118 -33.33 -12.11 -30.45
C ARG A 118 -34.83 -11.84 -30.21
N LEU A 119 -35.30 -10.70 -30.73
CA LEU A 119 -36.50 -10.53 -31.57
C LEU A 119 -36.62 -9.05 -31.97
#